data_AF-A0A4R1NM38-F1
#
_entry.id   AF-A0A4R1NM38-F1
#
_cell.length_a   1.000
_cell.length_b   1.000
_cell.length_c   1.000
_cell.angle_alpha   90.00
_cell.angle_beta   90.00
_cell.angle_gamma   90.00
#
_symmetry.space_group_name_H-M   'P 1'
#
loop_
_entity.id
_entity.type
_entity.pdbx_description
1 polymer ?
#
loop_
_entity_poly.entity_id
_entity_poly.type
_entity_poly.pdbx_seq_one_letter_code
_entity_poly.pdbx_strand_id
1 'polypeptide(L)'
;MILSQSHKFIFVHVPKTAGTAMTSALEPFGVYPPRTLWRSFVRRLPIQESPDSVYLRKHETAAGVRRKLGSDVFDQFHRFAVVRNPYDHAVSHYEFMKQFRIPKIAEKVANMSFSEYLRYRMKPPFWNDTFFARLPNQSYFLADKDGTLLVHRLLRFETLADDFNAMASDLGMEGVTLKRENQTISRTDKRPWQSYFDEESKALAEDLYAQDFDAFGYAKTID
;
A
#
# COMPACT_ATOMS: atom_id res chain seq x y z
N MET A 1 -5.82 5.18 3.80
CA MET A 1 -6.21 6.10 2.73
C MET A 1 -6.59 7.42 3.36
N ILE A 2 -6.32 8.51 2.66
CA ILE A 2 -6.71 9.86 3.07
C ILE A 2 -7.28 10.56 1.84
N LEU A 3 -8.42 11.22 2.00
CA LEU A 3 -8.98 12.12 1.00
C LEU A 3 -8.98 13.52 1.60
N SER A 4 -8.39 14.47 0.88
CA SER A 4 -8.44 15.89 1.21
C SER A 4 -9.23 16.64 0.16
N GLN A 5 -10.25 17.36 0.59
CA GLN A 5 -11.01 18.22 -0.31
C GLN A 5 -10.43 19.61 -0.47
N SER A 6 -9.79 20.14 0.58
CA SER A 6 -9.15 21.45 0.53
C SER A 6 -8.01 21.48 -0.49
N HIS A 7 -7.21 20.42 -0.53
CA HIS A 7 -6.08 20.28 -1.46
C HIS A 7 -6.39 19.32 -2.63
N LYS A 8 -7.65 18.90 -2.76
CA LYS A 8 -8.15 18.01 -3.83
C LYS A 8 -7.25 16.80 -4.09
N PHE A 9 -6.81 16.07 -3.06
CA PHE A 9 -6.00 14.87 -3.23
C PHE A 9 -6.62 13.60 -2.64
N ILE A 10 -6.21 12.45 -3.17
CA ILE A 10 -6.50 11.11 -2.66
C ILE A 10 -5.18 10.34 -2.51
N PHE A 11 -4.84 10.00 -1.26
CA PHE A 11 -3.75 9.12 -0.93
C PHE A 11 -4.24 7.66 -0.80
N VAL A 12 -3.80 6.81 -1.71
CA VAL A 12 -4.04 5.36 -1.67
C VAL A 12 -2.93 4.69 -0.88
N HIS A 13 -3.29 4.09 0.26
CA HIS A 13 -2.32 3.55 1.21
C HIS A 13 -2.01 2.08 0.90
N VAL A 14 -0.88 1.88 0.23
CA VAL A 14 -0.28 0.56 0.01
C VAL A 14 0.35 0.07 1.32
N PRO A 15 0.12 -1.19 1.74
CA PRO A 15 0.80 -1.77 2.90
C PRO A 15 2.32 -1.77 2.73
N LYS A 16 3.06 -1.58 3.83
CA LYS A 16 4.54 -1.71 3.88
C LYS A 16 5.36 -0.72 3.01
N THR A 17 4.76 0.39 2.59
CA THR A 17 5.42 1.46 1.82
C THR A 17 5.46 2.81 2.57
N ALA A 18 5.94 2.83 3.83
CA ALA A 18 5.94 4.02 4.70
C ALA A 18 4.55 4.66 4.99
N GLY A 19 3.47 3.91 4.80
CA GLY A 19 2.12 4.47 4.91
C GLY A 19 1.77 5.08 6.28
N THR A 20 2.44 4.69 7.38
CA THR A 20 2.26 5.35 8.69
C THR A 20 2.78 6.78 8.69
N ALA A 21 3.99 7.03 8.17
CA ALA A 21 4.58 8.36 8.11
C ALA A 21 3.74 9.28 7.20
N MET A 22 3.32 8.77 6.04
CA MET A 22 2.41 9.48 5.13
C MET A 22 1.08 9.81 5.79
N THR A 23 0.49 8.85 6.51
CA THR A 23 -0.76 9.10 7.23
C THR A 23 -0.57 10.19 8.27
N SER A 24 0.50 10.17 9.07
CA SER A 24 0.73 11.21 10.08
C SER A 24 0.88 12.60 9.48
N ALA A 25 1.57 12.73 8.34
CA ALA A 25 1.76 14.02 7.67
C ALA A 25 0.48 14.56 7.00
N LEU A 26 -0.36 13.65 6.46
CA LEU A 26 -1.53 14.03 5.66
C LEU A 26 -2.85 14.04 6.46
N GLU A 27 -2.89 13.41 7.64
CA GLU A 27 -4.07 13.33 8.51
C GLU A 27 -4.68 14.70 8.84
N PRO A 28 -3.90 15.78 9.08
CA PRO A 28 -4.46 17.12 9.31
C PRO A 28 -5.33 17.66 8.15
N PHE A 29 -5.14 17.14 6.94
CA PHE A 29 -5.85 17.58 5.73
C PHE A 29 -6.99 16.65 5.32
N GLY A 30 -7.16 15.53 6.03
CA GLY A 30 -8.11 14.48 5.69
C GLY A 30 -9.55 14.78 6.11
N VAL A 31 -10.50 14.23 5.35
CA VAL A 31 -11.92 14.23 5.70
C VAL A 31 -12.27 12.96 6.48
N TYR A 32 -12.79 13.12 7.70
CA TYR A 32 -13.13 12.00 8.60
C TYR A 32 -14.59 12.10 9.07
N PRO A 33 -15.55 11.57 8.30
CA PRO A 33 -16.95 11.59 8.70
C PRO A 33 -17.19 10.67 9.91
N PRO A 34 -18.13 11.01 10.81
CA PRO A 34 -18.40 10.22 12.01
C PRO A 34 -18.93 8.82 11.68
N ARG A 35 -18.55 7.83 12.49
CA ARG A 35 -19.00 6.44 12.36
C ARG A 35 -20.43 6.29 12.85
N THR A 36 -21.38 6.20 11.94
CA THR A 36 -22.79 5.89 12.22
C THR A 36 -23.17 4.45 11.87
N LEU A 37 -24.17 3.90 12.55
CA LEU A 37 -24.71 2.55 12.28
C LEU A 37 -25.22 2.41 10.85
N TRP A 38 -25.88 3.46 10.34
CA TRP A 38 -26.31 3.55 8.94
C TRP A 38 -25.13 3.38 7.98
N ARG A 39 -24.02 4.09 8.22
CA ARG A 39 -22.79 3.96 7.41
C ARG A 39 -22.19 2.56 7.47
N SER A 40 -22.28 1.88 8.62
CA SER A 40 -21.84 0.47 8.71
C SER A 40 -22.65 -0.45 7.78
N PHE A 41 -23.94 -0.16 7.61
CA PHE A 41 -24.88 -0.88 6.75
C PHE A 41 -24.68 -0.54 5.26
N VAL A 42 -24.74 0.75 4.89
CA VAL A 42 -24.63 1.17 3.48
C VAL A 42 -23.25 0.95 2.86
N ARG A 43 -22.20 0.78 3.67
CA ARG A 43 -20.82 0.51 3.22
C ARG A 43 -20.67 -0.69 2.28
N ARG A 44 -21.59 -1.66 2.32
CA ARG A 44 -21.56 -2.85 1.43
C ARG A 44 -22.36 -2.64 0.14
N LEU A 45 -23.15 -1.58 0.04
CA LEU A 45 -23.97 -1.26 -1.12
C LEU A 45 -23.17 -0.39 -2.10
N PRO A 46 -23.42 -0.50 -3.43
CA PRO A 46 -22.78 0.33 -4.45
C PRO A 46 -23.42 1.73 -4.50
N ILE A 47 -23.44 2.43 -3.37
CA ILE A 47 -23.99 3.78 -3.27
C ILE A 47 -22.86 4.78 -3.46
N GLN A 48 -23.05 5.76 -4.34
CA GLN A 48 -22.11 6.86 -4.51
C GLN A 48 -22.22 7.82 -3.32
N GLU A 49 -21.08 8.17 -2.74
CA GLU A 49 -20.99 9.10 -1.60
C GLU A 49 -20.30 10.39 -2.05
N SER A 50 -20.71 11.52 -1.47
CA SER A 50 -20.02 12.79 -1.70
C SER A 50 -18.60 12.76 -1.11
N PRO A 51 -17.62 13.47 -1.71
CA PRO A 51 -16.29 13.61 -1.15
C PRO A 51 -16.25 14.16 0.28
N ASP A 52 -17.23 14.99 0.67
CA ASP A 52 -17.39 15.56 2.01
C ASP A 52 -17.69 14.52 3.09
N SER A 53 -18.22 13.38 2.67
CA SER A 53 -18.77 12.43 3.60
C SER A 53 -18.32 11.00 3.34
N VAL A 54 -17.48 10.75 2.33
CA VAL A 54 -17.09 9.38 1.98
C VAL A 54 -16.33 8.70 3.11
N TYR A 55 -16.75 7.48 3.47
CA TYR A 55 -15.99 6.65 4.40
C TYR A 55 -14.99 5.74 3.66
N LEU A 56 -13.70 6.01 3.83
CA LEU A 56 -12.62 5.22 3.24
C LEU A 56 -11.90 4.36 4.29
N ARG A 57 -11.64 3.09 3.96
CA ARG A 57 -10.84 2.22 4.83
C ARG A 57 -9.34 2.49 4.64
N LYS A 58 -8.55 2.14 5.66
CA LYS A 58 -7.08 2.30 5.61
C LYS A 58 -6.46 1.65 4.36
N HIS A 59 -6.92 0.45 3.98
CA HIS A 59 -6.42 -0.34 2.85
C HIS A 59 -7.50 -0.62 1.80
N GLU A 60 -8.31 0.38 1.48
CA GLU A 60 -9.22 0.29 0.35
C GLU A 60 -8.43 0.42 -0.97
N THR A 61 -8.85 -0.28 -2.03
CA THR A 61 -8.20 -0.18 -3.34
C THR A 61 -8.65 1.10 -4.05
N ALA A 62 -7.82 1.63 -4.95
CA ALA A 62 -8.17 2.77 -5.79
C ALA A 62 -9.47 2.52 -6.57
N ALA A 63 -9.64 1.31 -7.12
CA ALA A 63 -10.88 0.90 -7.78
C ALA A 63 -12.10 0.89 -6.83
N GLY A 64 -11.88 0.56 -5.55
CA GLY A 64 -12.90 0.65 -4.51
C GLY A 64 -13.36 2.09 -4.27
N VAL A 65 -12.41 3.01 -4.20
CA VAL A 65 -12.67 4.45 -4.00
C VAL A 65 -13.32 5.08 -5.22
N ARG A 66 -12.82 4.78 -6.43
CA ARG A 66 -13.42 5.23 -7.69
C ARG A 66 -14.89 4.83 -7.80
N ARG A 67 -15.24 3.60 -7.40
CA ARG A 67 -16.65 3.14 -7.38
C ARG A 67 -17.51 3.92 -6.37
N LYS A 68 -16.96 4.29 -5.21
CA LYS A 68 -17.68 5.04 -4.17
C LYS A 68 -17.88 6.52 -4.51
N LEU A 69 -16.89 7.15 -5.13
CA LEU A 69 -16.96 8.56 -5.50
C LEU A 69 -17.62 8.79 -6.86
N GLY A 70 -17.65 7.76 -7.71
CA GLY A 70 -17.89 7.91 -9.15
C GLY A 70 -16.60 8.31 -9.88
N SER A 71 -16.50 7.95 -11.16
CA SER A 71 -15.34 8.30 -12.01
C SER A 71 -15.13 9.80 -12.06
N ASP A 72 -16.19 10.55 -12.34
CA ASP A 72 -16.12 11.97 -12.68
C ASP A 72 -15.60 12.81 -11.53
N VAL A 73 -15.92 12.41 -10.30
CA VAL A 73 -15.41 13.05 -9.08
C VAL A 73 -14.01 12.54 -8.78
N PHE A 74 -13.78 11.22 -8.82
CA PHE A 74 -12.48 10.63 -8.51
C PHE A 74 -11.36 11.18 -9.41
N ASP A 75 -11.65 11.39 -10.69
CA ASP A 75 -10.69 11.84 -11.70
C ASP A 75 -10.30 13.33 -11.53
N GLN A 76 -11.08 14.11 -10.77
CA GLN A 76 -10.74 15.51 -10.44
C GLN A 76 -9.70 15.65 -9.33
N PHE A 77 -9.41 14.58 -8.58
CA PHE A 77 -8.47 14.64 -7.47
C PHE A 77 -7.04 14.29 -7.92
N HIS A 78 -6.07 14.90 -7.25
CA HIS A 78 -4.68 14.47 -7.27
C HIS A 78 -4.54 13.10 -6.60
N ARG A 79 -4.39 12.02 -7.36
CA ARG A 79 -4.36 10.64 -6.85
C ARG A 79 -2.94 10.11 -6.83
N PHE A 80 -2.49 9.70 -5.66
CA PHE A 80 -1.12 9.22 -5.49
C PHE A 80 -1.00 8.09 -4.48
N ALA A 81 0.12 7.39 -4.55
CA ALA A 81 0.48 6.34 -3.63
C ALA A 81 2.00 6.31 -3.40
N VAL A 82 2.42 5.69 -2.29
CA VAL A 82 3.82 5.32 -2.10
C VAL A 82 3.99 3.86 -2.49
N VAL A 83 4.95 3.60 -3.36
CA VAL A 83 5.38 2.27 -3.79
C VAL A 83 6.81 2.03 -3.36
N ARG A 84 7.21 0.76 -3.29
CA ARG A 84 8.55 0.35 -2.90
C ARG A 84 9.08 -0.64 -3.92
N ASN A 85 10.40 -0.71 -4.08
CA ASN A 85 11.04 -1.77 -4.85
C ASN A 85 10.42 -3.14 -4.49
N PRO A 86 9.91 -3.91 -5.47
CA PRO A 86 9.18 -5.12 -5.18
C PRO A 86 9.96 -6.17 -4.39
N TYR A 87 11.28 -6.29 -4.59
CA TYR A 87 12.14 -7.17 -3.80
C TYR A 87 12.19 -6.74 -2.32
N ASP A 88 12.44 -5.45 -2.08
CA ASP A 88 12.52 -4.89 -0.74
C ASP A 88 11.14 -4.92 -0.03
N HIS A 89 10.06 -4.75 -0.80
CA HIS A 89 8.69 -4.93 -0.34
C HIS A 89 8.42 -6.39 0.08
N ALA A 90 8.86 -7.38 -0.70
CA ALA A 90 8.73 -8.81 -0.38
C ALA A 90 9.39 -9.15 0.97
N VAL A 91 10.62 -8.70 1.17
CA VAL A 91 11.36 -8.89 2.43
C VAL A 91 10.69 -8.15 3.58
N SER A 92 10.29 -6.90 3.37
CA SER A 92 9.59 -6.13 4.39
C SER A 92 8.27 -6.76 4.82
N HIS A 93 7.57 -7.42 3.90
CA HIS A 93 6.34 -8.12 4.19
C HIS A 93 6.58 -9.42 4.96
N TYR A 94 7.58 -10.21 4.54
CA TYR A 94 8.00 -11.43 5.24
C TYR A 94 8.38 -11.14 6.70
N GLU A 95 9.26 -10.17 6.94
CA GLU A 95 9.69 -9.79 8.30
C GLU A 95 8.54 -9.26 9.16
N PHE A 96 7.62 -8.51 8.55
CA PHE A 96 6.42 -8.05 9.26
C PHE A 96 5.49 -9.19 9.64
N MET A 97 5.35 -10.19 8.76
CA MET A 97 4.47 -11.34 9.02
C MET A 97 4.98 -12.23 10.16
N LYS A 98 6.29 -12.28 10.40
CA LYS A 98 6.88 -12.94 11.59
C LYS A 98 6.48 -12.29 12.92
N GLN A 99 6.08 -11.02 12.88
CA GLN A 99 5.63 -10.24 14.03
C GLN A 99 4.13 -9.95 13.98
N PHE A 100 3.38 -10.70 13.15
CA PHE A 100 1.97 -10.41 12.94
C PHE A 100 1.16 -10.58 14.23
N ARG A 101 0.17 -9.72 14.43
CA ARG A 101 -0.66 -9.68 15.65
C ARG A 101 -1.38 -10.99 16.02
N ILE A 102 -1.48 -11.93 15.07
CA ILE A 102 -2.07 -13.26 15.30
C ILE A 102 -0.91 -14.25 15.52
N PRO A 103 -0.67 -14.71 16.76
CA PRO A 103 0.52 -15.50 17.11
C PRO A 103 0.70 -16.75 16.24
N LYS A 104 -0.38 -17.49 15.99
CA LYS A 104 -0.36 -18.69 15.14
C LYS A 104 0.15 -18.43 13.71
N ILE A 105 -0.13 -17.25 13.16
CA ILE A 105 0.34 -16.87 11.82
C ILE A 105 1.79 -16.42 11.90
N ALA A 106 2.13 -15.61 12.90
CA ALA A 106 3.48 -15.14 13.14
C ALA A 106 4.46 -16.30 13.31
N GLU A 107 4.14 -17.26 14.17
CA GLU A 107 4.93 -18.46 14.43
C GLU A 107 5.07 -19.32 13.16
N LYS A 108 3.97 -19.53 12.42
CA LYS A 108 4.01 -20.27 11.15
C LYS A 108 4.97 -19.63 10.15
N VAL A 109 4.97 -18.30 10.01
CA VAL A 109 5.85 -17.59 9.08
C VAL A 109 7.29 -17.50 9.60
N ALA A 110 7.48 -17.38 10.91
CA ALA A 110 8.80 -17.39 11.54
C ALA A 110 9.54 -18.72 11.31
N ASN A 111 8.80 -19.83 11.21
CA ASN A 111 9.35 -21.15 10.92
C ASN A 111 9.54 -21.45 9.41
N MET A 112 9.19 -20.53 8.51
CA MET A 112 9.44 -20.67 7.07
C MET A 112 10.72 -19.95 6.69
N SER A 113 11.50 -20.53 5.78
CA SER A 113 12.50 -19.78 5.01
C SER A 113 11.83 -18.73 4.11
N PHE A 114 12.63 -17.80 3.57
CA PHE A 114 12.11 -16.76 2.69
C PHE A 114 11.50 -17.34 1.39
N SER A 115 12.17 -18.29 0.74
CA SER A 115 11.68 -18.96 -0.48
C SER A 115 10.38 -19.73 -0.21
N GLU A 116 10.28 -20.44 0.92
CA GLU A 116 9.05 -21.13 1.32
C GLU A 116 7.89 -20.15 1.57
N TYR A 117 8.19 -18.98 2.14
CA TYR A 117 7.20 -17.93 2.33
C TYR A 117 6.70 -17.36 0.99
N LEU A 118 7.59 -17.14 0.01
CA LEU A 118 7.18 -16.72 -1.33
C LEU A 118 6.29 -17.77 -2.00
N ARG A 119 6.67 -19.06 -1.95
CA ARG A 119 5.82 -20.17 -2.44
C ARG A 119 4.46 -20.21 -1.74
N TYR A 120 4.44 -19.96 -0.42
CA TYR A 120 3.20 -19.90 0.35
C TYR A 120 2.27 -18.79 -0.15
N ARG A 121 2.80 -17.63 -0.55
CA ARG A 121 2.01 -16.51 -1.10
C ARG A 121 1.43 -16.79 -2.49
N MET A 122 2.11 -17.59 -3.31
CA MET A 122 1.65 -17.93 -4.66
C MET A 122 0.46 -18.91 -4.67
N LYS A 123 0.21 -19.64 -3.57
CA LYS A 123 -0.91 -20.58 -3.50
C LYS A 123 -2.25 -19.83 -3.62
N PRO A 124 -3.30 -20.45 -4.22
CA PRO A 124 -4.63 -19.85 -4.25
C PRO A 124 -5.22 -19.73 -2.83
N PRO A 125 -5.97 -18.66 -2.53
CA PRO A 125 -6.52 -18.42 -1.20
C PRO A 125 -7.44 -19.57 -0.78
N PHE A 126 -7.26 -20.06 0.45
CA PHE A 126 -8.16 -21.02 1.06
C PHE A 126 -9.23 -20.28 1.86
N TRP A 127 -10.40 -20.89 2.07
CA TRP A 127 -11.58 -20.24 2.67
C TRP A 127 -11.32 -19.61 4.07
N ASN A 128 -10.33 -20.11 4.82
CA ASN A 128 -9.96 -19.63 6.16
C ASN A 128 -8.69 -18.76 6.22
N ASP A 129 -8.12 -18.34 5.08
CA ASP A 129 -6.95 -17.48 5.09
C ASP A 129 -7.29 -16.04 5.46
N THR A 130 -6.47 -15.43 6.32
CA THR A 130 -6.60 -14.00 6.58
C THR A 130 -6.05 -13.19 5.41
N PHE A 131 -6.80 -12.21 4.94
CA PHE A 131 -6.44 -11.30 3.84
C PHE A 131 -5.02 -10.72 3.98
N PHE A 132 -4.58 -10.42 5.20
CA PHE A 132 -3.24 -9.89 5.47
C PHE A 132 -2.12 -10.94 5.36
N ALA A 133 -2.40 -12.22 5.63
CA ALA A 133 -1.38 -13.27 5.51
C ALA A 133 -0.98 -13.55 4.06
N ARG A 134 -1.79 -13.12 3.10
CA ARG A 134 -1.55 -13.23 1.67
C ARG A 134 -1.72 -11.89 0.96
N LEU A 135 -1.29 -10.81 1.61
CA LEU A 135 -1.37 -9.45 1.07
C LEU A 135 -1.10 -9.47 -0.44
N PRO A 136 -2.07 -9.01 -1.27
CA PRO A 136 -1.86 -8.96 -2.70
C PRO A 136 -0.75 -7.94 -3.01
N ASN A 137 -0.21 -8.05 -4.22
CA ASN A 137 0.86 -7.21 -4.75
C ASN A 137 0.49 -5.72 -4.61
N GLN A 138 1.46 -4.81 -4.70
CA GLN A 138 1.18 -3.40 -4.52
C GLN A 138 0.24 -2.89 -5.62
N SER A 139 0.36 -3.40 -6.85
CA SER A 139 -0.51 -3.11 -8.00
C SER A 139 -1.99 -3.36 -7.70
N TYR A 140 -2.33 -4.38 -6.91
CA TYR A 140 -3.71 -4.69 -6.55
C TYR A 140 -4.43 -3.54 -5.86
N PHE A 141 -3.69 -2.71 -5.12
CA PHE A 141 -4.26 -1.55 -4.44
C PHE A 141 -4.45 -0.36 -5.37
N LEU A 142 -3.73 -0.32 -6.48
CA LEU A 142 -3.59 0.87 -7.33
C LEU A 142 -4.22 0.71 -8.70
N ALA A 143 -4.32 -0.51 -9.22
CA ALA A 143 -4.81 -0.80 -10.56
C ALA A 143 -6.32 -1.14 -10.58
N ASP A 144 -6.92 -1.03 -11.76
CA ASP A 144 -8.21 -1.64 -12.06
C ASP A 144 -8.08 -3.11 -12.49
N LYS A 145 -9.17 -3.70 -12.97
CA LYS A 145 -9.22 -5.11 -13.39
C LYS A 145 -8.37 -5.40 -14.62
N ASP A 146 -8.09 -4.37 -15.43
CA ASP A 146 -7.31 -4.47 -16.67
C ASP A 146 -5.83 -4.19 -16.42
N GLY A 147 -5.45 -3.91 -15.16
CA GLY A 147 -4.07 -3.62 -14.76
C GLY A 147 -3.67 -2.16 -14.95
N THR A 148 -4.60 -1.28 -15.32
CA THR A 148 -4.32 0.15 -15.50
C THR A 148 -4.26 0.85 -14.15
N LEU A 149 -3.20 1.61 -13.89
CA LEU A 149 -3.07 2.39 -12.66
C LEU A 149 -4.15 3.49 -12.58
N LEU A 150 -4.85 3.53 -11.45
CA LEU A 150 -5.86 4.53 -11.13
C LEU A 150 -5.30 5.71 -10.31
N VAL A 151 -3.99 5.74 -10.13
CA VAL A 151 -3.24 6.84 -9.51
C VAL A 151 -2.26 7.36 -10.56
N HIS A 152 -2.06 8.69 -10.61
CA HIS A 152 -1.19 9.30 -11.60
C HIS A 152 0.19 9.68 -11.05
N ARG A 153 0.36 9.69 -9.73
CA ARG A 153 1.65 9.95 -9.10
C ARG A 153 2.06 8.82 -8.17
N LEU A 154 3.24 8.28 -8.39
CA LEU A 154 3.86 7.27 -7.55
C LEU A 154 5.05 7.92 -6.85
N LEU A 155 5.07 7.89 -5.53
CA LEU A 155 6.26 8.25 -4.74
C LEU A 155 7.03 6.97 -4.46
N ARG A 156 8.34 6.99 -4.64
CA ARG A 156 9.20 5.85 -4.34
C ARG A 156 9.60 5.89 -2.88
N PHE A 157 9.53 4.75 -2.21
CA PHE A 157 9.92 4.62 -0.81
C PHE A 157 11.38 5.04 -0.58
N GLU A 158 12.23 4.78 -1.57
CA GLU A 158 13.67 5.02 -1.58
C GLU A 158 14.00 6.52 -1.64
N THR A 159 13.20 7.30 -2.35
CA THR A 159 13.34 8.78 -2.51
C THR A 159 12.18 9.54 -1.86
N LEU A 160 11.50 8.92 -0.89
CA LEU A 160 10.20 9.38 -0.40
C LEU A 160 10.22 10.82 0.12
N ALA A 161 11.30 11.25 0.78
CA ALA A 161 11.40 12.61 1.29
C ALA A 161 11.37 13.64 0.15
N ASP A 162 12.15 13.40 -0.91
CA ASP A 162 12.26 14.31 -2.05
C ASP A 162 10.98 14.28 -2.89
N ASP A 163 10.47 13.08 -3.20
CA ASP A 163 9.22 12.88 -3.93
C ASP A 163 8.03 13.52 -3.21
N PHE A 164 7.98 13.40 -1.87
CA PHE A 164 6.95 14.03 -1.06
C PHE A 164 7.06 15.55 -1.07
N ASN A 165 8.26 16.10 -0.90
CA ASN A 165 8.46 17.54 -0.91
C ASN A 165 8.05 18.16 -2.25
N ALA A 166 8.41 17.51 -3.36
CA ALA A 166 8.00 17.95 -4.70
C ALA A 166 6.46 17.93 -4.85
N MET A 167 5.80 16.86 -4.41
CA MET A 167 4.34 16.77 -4.44
C MET A 167 3.65 17.76 -3.50
N ALA A 168 4.19 17.97 -2.30
CA ALA A 168 3.65 18.94 -1.36
C ALA A 168 3.71 20.36 -1.94
N SER A 169 4.80 20.71 -2.63
CA SER A 169 4.93 21.99 -3.35
C SER A 169 3.88 22.12 -4.47
N ASP A 170 3.71 21.10 -5.30
CA ASP A 170 2.71 21.09 -6.39
C ASP A 170 1.27 21.25 -5.86
N LEU A 171 0.99 20.77 -4.64
CA LEU A 171 -0.31 20.84 -3.99
C LEU A 171 -0.50 22.09 -3.13
N GLY A 172 0.47 22.99 -3.05
CA GLY A 172 0.42 24.17 -2.17
C GLY A 172 0.45 23.82 -0.67
N MET A 173 0.97 22.65 -0.33
CA MET A 173 1.11 22.14 1.04
C MET A 173 2.47 22.50 1.64
N GLU A 174 2.86 23.77 1.52
CA GLU A 174 4.16 24.24 2.02
C GLU A 174 4.29 24.05 3.53
N GLY A 175 5.48 23.63 3.99
CA GLY A 175 5.77 23.40 5.41
C GLY A 175 5.31 22.05 5.95
N VAL A 176 4.58 21.23 5.17
CA VAL A 176 4.31 19.84 5.56
C VAL A 176 5.58 19.03 5.39
N THR A 177 6.03 18.39 6.48
CA THR A 177 7.24 17.56 6.47
C THR A 177 6.90 16.14 6.88
N LEU A 178 7.57 15.17 6.24
CA LEU A 178 7.52 13.79 6.70
C LEU A 178 8.33 13.68 7.98
N LYS A 179 7.67 13.34 9.08
CA LYS A 179 8.37 12.84 10.25
C LYS A 179 9.14 11.59 9.83
N ARG A 180 10.41 11.49 10.24
CA ARG A 180 11.20 10.25 10.11
C ARG A 180 10.62 9.19 11.03
N GLU A 181 9.49 8.62 10.65
CA GLU A 181 8.88 7.48 11.33
C GLU A 181 9.23 6.19 10.58
N ASN A 182 10.05 5.37 11.24
CA ASN A 182 10.32 3.97 10.92
C ASN A 182 11.05 3.66 9.61
N GLN A 183 12.32 4.04 9.53
CA GLN A 183 13.21 3.43 8.53
C GLN A 183 13.51 1.94 8.83
N THR A 184 13.40 1.48 10.09
CA THR A 184 13.93 0.14 10.46
C THR A 184 13.25 -0.57 11.64
N ILE A 185 12.23 0.01 12.31
CA ILE A 185 11.67 -0.59 13.54
C ILE A 185 10.89 -1.90 13.26
N SER A 186 10.39 -2.10 12.03
CA SER A 186 9.55 -3.26 11.67
C SER A 186 10.31 -4.55 11.35
N ARG A 187 11.64 -4.53 11.21
CA ARG A 187 12.40 -5.74 10.87
C ARG A 187 13.05 -6.30 12.12
N THR A 188 12.75 -7.56 12.44
CA THR A 188 13.52 -8.27 13.48
C THR A 188 14.96 -8.39 13.02
N ASP A 189 15.14 -8.70 11.74
CA ASP A 189 16.44 -8.91 11.12
C ASP A 189 16.90 -7.64 10.39
N LYS A 190 18.04 -7.11 10.84
CA LYS A 190 18.63 -5.86 10.32
C LYS A 190 19.52 -6.08 9.09
N ARG A 191 19.66 -7.32 8.61
CA ARG A 191 20.47 -7.58 7.41
C ARG A 191 19.91 -6.85 6.18
N PRO A 192 20.77 -6.46 5.21
CA PRO A 192 20.34 -5.89 3.94
C PRO A 192 19.32 -6.81 3.26
N TRP A 193 18.27 -6.25 2.67
CA TRP A 193 17.20 -7.06 2.06
C TRP A 193 17.73 -7.92 0.90
N GLN A 194 18.80 -7.49 0.23
CA GLN A 194 19.49 -8.23 -0.82
C GLN A 194 19.96 -9.61 -0.33
N SER A 195 20.38 -9.72 0.94
CA SER A 195 20.87 -10.98 1.52
C SER A 195 19.79 -12.04 1.75
N TYR A 196 18.52 -11.72 1.49
CA TYR A 196 17.43 -12.71 1.50
C TYR A 196 17.36 -13.51 0.19
N PHE A 197 17.98 -13.01 -0.87
CA PHE A 197 17.78 -13.54 -2.21
C PHE A 197 18.91 -14.48 -2.64
N ASP A 198 18.50 -15.67 -3.04
CA ASP A 198 19.22 -16.63 -3.88
C ASP A 198 18.54 -16.69 -5.27
N GLU A 199 19.04 -17.54 -6.17
CA GLU A 199 18.47 -17.69 -7.52
C GLU A 199 16.99 -18.10 -7.49
N GLU A 200 16.61 -18.98 -6.55
CA GLU A 200 15.25 -19.49 -6.42
C GLU A 200 14.28 -18.40 -5.94
N SER A 201 14.58 -17.76 -4.82
CA SER A 201 13.75 -16.69 -4.24
C SER A 201 13.68 -15.46 -5.13
N LYS A 202 14.74 -15.17 -5.90
CA LYS A 202 14.71 -14.12 -6.92
C LYS A 202 13.66 -14.43 -7.99
N ALA A 203 13.69 -15.63 -8.59
CA ALA A 203 12.72 -16.03 -9.59
C ALA A 203 11.27 -16.02 -9.04
N LEU A 204 11.08 -16.51 -7.82
CA LEU A 204 9.78 -16.49 -7.16
C LEU A 204 9.27 -15.06 -6.92
N ALA A 205 10.14 -14.13 -6.54
CA ALA A 205 9.76 -12.74 -6.35
C ALA A 205 9.44 -12.03 -7.66
N GLU A 206 10.20 -12.30 -8.73
CA GLU A 206 9.94 -11.75 -10.06
C GLU A 206 8.60 -12.17 -10.63
N ASP A 207 8.21 -13.43 -10.43
CA ASP A 207 6.89 -13.93 -10.84
C ASP A 207 5.77 -13.34 -9.98
N LEU A 208 5.93 -13.41 -8.65
CA LEU A 208 4.93 -12.92 -7.71
C LEU A 208 4.66 -11.41 -7.87
N TYR A 209 5.68 -10.63 -8.24
CA TYR A 209 5.60 -9.18 -8.37
C TYR A 209 5.74 -8.67 -9.81
N ALA A 210 5.56 -9.53 -10.82
CA ALA A 210 5.77 -9.16 -12.23
C ALA A 210 5.05 -7.85 -12.61
N GLN A 211 3.77 -7.73 -12.26
CA GLN A 211 2.98 -6.54 -12.52
C GLN A 211 3.48 -5.30 -11.77
N ASP A 212 4.02 -5.45 -10.56
CA ASP A 212 4.55 -4.30 -9.79
C ASP A 212 5.82 -3.76 -10.46
N PHE A 213 6.69 -4.64 -10.97
CA PHE A 213 7.89 -4.22 -11.70
C PHE A 213 7.51 -3.39 -12.93
N ASP A 214 6.57 -3.91 -13.74
CA ASP A 214 6.16 -3.28 -14.98
C ASP A 214 5.38 -1.97 -14.72
N ALA A 215 4.37 -2.01 -13.83
CA ALA A 215 3.49 -0.87 -13.60
C ALA A 215 4.20 0.32 -12.93
N PHE A 216 5.24 0.08 -12.13
CA PHE A 216 5.95 1.14 -11.41
C PHE A 216 7.31 1.48 -12.01
N GLY A 217 7.73 0.79 -13.07
CA GLY A 217 9.02 1.01 -13.72
C GLY A 217 10.20 0.74 -12.78
N TYR A 218 10.19 -0.42 -12.11
CA TYR A 218 11.37 -0.92 -11.38
C TYR A 218 12.13 -1.93 -12.26
N ALA A 219 13.46 -1.85 -12.22
CA ALA A 219 14.30 -2.88 -12.82
C ALA A 219 14.26 -4.17 -11.98
N LYS A 220 14.39 -5.32 -12.65
CA LYS A 220 14.53 -6.64 -12.01
C LYS A 220 16.00 -6.90 -11.63
N THR A 221 16.58 -5.96 -10.86
CA THR A 221 17.94 -6.06 -10.35
C THR A 221 17.94 -6.02 -8.82
N ILE A 222 18.86 -6.79 -8.24
CA ILE A 222 19.11 -6.85 -6.81
C ILE A 222 20.46 -6.18 -6.61
N ASP A 223 20.43 -4.85 -6.49
CA ASP A 223 21.61 -4.00 -6.26
C ASP A 223 21.61 -3.43 -4.83
#